data_AF-A0A7K1SPL0-F1
#
_entry.id   AF-A0A7K1SPL0-F1
#
_cell.length_a   1.000
_cell.length_b   1.000
_cell.length_c   1.000
_cell.angle_alpha   90.00
_cell.angle_beta   90.00
_cell.angle_gamma   90.00
#
_symmetry.space_group_name_H-M   'P 1'
#
loop_
_entity.id
_entity.type
_entity.pdbx_description
1 polymer ?
#
loop_
_entity_poly.entity_id
_entity_poly.type
_entity_poly.pdbx_seq_one_letter_code
_entity_poly.pdbx_strand_id
1 'polypeptide(L)'
;MPTYFYKIYLLSLLVILAVVPLACVDPEDLYLFGTVDVIVVDGTINNLAEPQAILLNRSKADRITGRFGSIPITKALVEVVVDSAQVIACHETINGTYQLPSDFKGQVGHAYQLRFTLSDGTRYVSTQQIMQAVPPIDNIKSQFNLTSLSTKINGIYPAAHDLLIDFKDPVDQHNYYRWDWKLWEKQDWCKSCVQGEYAQYTIIGKGVGTNCYVGNNQLYEDCYSPPEISMPQYNYGGQNLYFVYDYNCRTQCWEILYSHEINVFDDKFSNGGSIEKRRVAQIPFYQPEGCLVEIRQLSLTADAYRFFLLFQQQTQNTGGITDTPPAALVGNVHNVANASEKVAGYFTASAIFAERYWIDRKDATGTFPGLFQALNGRPPTPEPDNAVFCIAALPLRPPKAICAPSDSKTPYKPDGWQD
;
A
#
# COMPACT_ATOMS: atom_id res chain seq x y z
N MET A 1 -77.99 -19.83 -29.93
CA MET A 1 -77.30 -18.65 -29.37
C MET A 1 -76.10 -18.94 -28.43
N PRO A 2 -75.50 -20.15 -28.27
CA PRO A 2 -74.32 -20.30 -27.39
C PRO A 2 -72.96 -20.29 -28.11
N THR A 3 -72.91 -20.39 -29.45
CA THR A 3 -71.65 -20.48 -30.21
C THR A 3 -70.98 -19.14 -30.52
N TYR A 4 -71.73 -18.04 -30.47
CA TYR A 4 -71.20 -16.70 -30.75
C TYR A 4 -70.38 -16.13 -29.57
N PHE A 5 -70.79 -16.41 -28.34
CA PHE A 5 -70.07 -15.92 -27.15
C PHE A 5 -68.69 -16.58 -26.99
N TYR A 6 -68.57 -17.89 -27.29
CA TYR A 6 -67.28 -18.58 -27.20
C TYR A 6 -66.24 -18.05 -28.20
N LYS A 7 -66.67 -17.69 -29.42
CA LYS A 7 -65.80 -17.07 -30.44
C LYS A 7 -65.30 -15.69 -30.01
N ILE A 8 -66.12 -14.90 -29.32
CA ILE A 8 -65.75 -13.57 -28.84
C ILE A 8 -64.72 -13.67 -27.69
N TYR A 9 -64.89 -14.63 -26.77
CA TYR A 9 -63.92 -14.90 -25.71
C TYR A 9 -62.59 -15.44 -26.26
N LEU A 10 -62.62 -16.32 -27.26
CA LEU A 10 -61.39 -16.83 -27.87
C LEU A 10 -60.63 -15.75 -28.66
N LEU A 11 -61.36 -14.86 -29.36
CA LEU A 11 -60.74 -13.72 -30.06
C LEU A 11 -60.14 -12.70 -29.09
N SER A 12 -60.82 -12.40 -27.99
CA SER A 12 -60.30 -11.48 -26.97
C SER A 12 -59.08 -12.05 -26.24
N LEU A 13 -59.04 -13.37 -25.98
CA LEU A 13 -57.86 -14.03 -25.42
C LEU A 13 -56.67 -14.02 -26.40
N LEU A 14 -56.91 -14.21 -27.69
CA LEU A 14 -55.88 -14.16 -28.75
C LEU A 14 -55.34 -12.74 -28.96
N VAL A 15 -56.18 -11.72 -28.84
CA VAL A 15 -55.75 -10.31 -28.92
C VAL A 15 -54.92 -9.93 -27.69
N ILE A 16 -55.29 -10.39 -26.49
CA ILE A 16 -54.49 -10.13 -25.28
C ILE A 16 -53.14 -10.86 -25.34
N LEU A 17 -53.09 -12.11 -25.83
CA LEU A 17 -51.84 -12.86 -25.98
C LEU A 17 -50.92 -12.27 -27.07
N ALA A 18 -51.48 -11.60 -28.07
CA ALA A 18 -50.72 -10.93 -29.14
C ALA A 18 -50.17 -9.56 -28.76
N VAL A 19 -50.65 -8.92 -27.67
CA VAL A 19 -50.20 -7.58 -27.23
C VAL A 19 -49.06 -7.65 -26.20
N VAL A 20 -48.85 -8.78 -25.52
CA VAL A 20 -47.77 -8.95 -24.52
C VAL A 20 -46.33 -8.86 -25.08
N PRO A 21 -46.00 -9.25 -26.33
CA PRO A 21 -44.60 -9.18 -26.79
C PRO A 21 -44.13 -7.79 -27.25
N LEU A 22 -44.93 -6.73 -27.13
CA LEU A 22 -44.52 -5.35 -27.49
C LEU A 22 -43.94 -4.54 -26.32
N ALA A 23 -43.81 -5.14 -25.13
CA ALA A 23 -43.08 -4.52 -24.03
C ALA A 23 -41.56 -4.73 -24.22
N CYS A 24 -40.97 -4.12 -25.25
CA CYS A 24 -39.55 -3.78 -25.19
C CYS A 24 -39.44 -2.63 -24.18
N VAL A 25 -38.95 -2.94 -22.99
CA VAL A 25 -38.36 -1.89 -22.14
C VAL A 25 -37.10 -1.46 -22.88
N ASP A 26 -37.08 -0.23 -23.38
CA ASP A 26 -35.84 0.35 -23.92
C ASP A 26 -34.79 0.26 -22.80
N PRO A 27 -33.65 -0.43 -23.02
CA PRO A 27 -32.56 -0.32 -22.08
C PRO A 27 -32.15 1.16 -22.11
N GLU A 28 -32.34 1.84 -20.98
CA GLU A 28 -31.73 3.14 -20.78
C GLU A 28 -30.22 2.91 -20.80
N ASP A 29 -29.60 3.20 -21.95
CA ASP A 29 -28.16 3.23 -22.11
C ASP A 29 -27.62 4.36 -21.22
N LEU A 30 -27.34 4.02 -19.96
CA LEU A 30 -26.52 4.84 -19.07
C LEU A 30 -25.12 4.92 -19.69
N TYR A 31 -24.93 5.91 -20.57
CA TYR A 31 -23.61 6.37 -20.95
C TYR A 31 -22.92 6.96 -19.71
N LEU A 32 -22.28 6.09 -18.92
CA LEU A 32 -21.40 6.48 -17.83
C LEU A 32 -20.11 7.08 -18.41
N PHE A 33 -20.19 8.30 -18.93
CA PHE A 33 -19.02 9.19 -18.98
C PHE A 33 -18.84 9.86 -17.61
N GLY A 34 -18.86 9.06 -16.56
CA GLY A 34 -18.43 9.49 -15.24
C GLY A 34 -16.91 9.57 -15.25
N THR A 35 -16.34 10.69 -15.67
CA THR A 35 -14.98 11.03 -15.23
C THR A 35 -15.07 11.27 -13.73
N VAL A 36 -14.93 10.21 -12.94
CA VAL A 36 -14.80 10.30 -11.49
C VAL A 36 -13.47 11.01 -11.22
N ASP A 37 -13.55 12.33 -11.04
CA ASP A 37 -12.46 13.18 -10.60
C ASP A 37 -12.64 13.35 -9.09
N VAL A 38 -11.86 12.59 -8.33
CA VAL A 38 -12.02 12.47 -6.88
C VAL A 38 -10.69 12.73 -6.20
N ILE A 39 -10.69 13.64 -5.23
CA ILE A 39 -9.57 13.83 -4.34
C ILE A 39 -9.54 12.67 -3.35
N VAL A 40 -8.35 12.09 -3.17
CA VAL A 40 -8.07 11.03 -2.22
C VAL A 40 -7.17 11.61 -1.13
N VAL A 41 -7.62 11.53 0.11
CA VAL A 41 -6.88 11.98 1.29
C VAL A 41 -6.56 10.80 2.17
N ASP A 42 -5.28 10.61 2.48
CA ASP A 42 -4.81 9.63 3.46
C ASP A 42 -3.88 10.33 4.45
N GLY A 43 -4.10 10.14 5.75
CA GLY A 43 -3.30 10.77 6.77
C GLY A 43 -3.76 10.40 8.16
N THR A 44 -2.82 9.90 8.97
CA THR A 44 -3.05 9.56 10.38
C THR A 44 -2.13 10.39 11.25
N ILE A 45 -2.71 11.13 12.20
CA ILE A 45 -1.95 11.76 13.29
C ILE A 45 -1.78 10.76 14.41
N ASN A 46 -0.54 10.58 14.88
CA ASN A 46 -0.20 9.64 15.94
C ASN A 46 0.70 10.27 17.02
N ASN A 47 0.82 9.54 18.15
CA ASN A 47 1.59 9.93 19.33
C ASN A 47 3.04 9.39 19.34
N LEU A 48 3.48 8.74 18.26
CA LEU A 48 4.84 8.22 18.15
C LEU A 48 5.82 9.28 17.66
N ALA A 49 7.09 9.08 17.99
CA ALA A 49 8.21 9.95 17.63
C ALA A 49 8.74 9.65 16.22
N GLU A 50 7.87 9.68 15.22
CA GLU A 50 8.20 9.32 13.85
C GLU A 50 7.71 10.37 12.84
N PRO A 51 8.33 10.45 11.66
CA PRO A 51 7.80 11.27 10.57
C PRO A 51 6.36 10.89 10.23
N GLN A 52 5.46 11.87 10.26
CA GLN A 52 4.05 11.71 9.91
C GLN A 52 3.74 12.55 8.67
N ALA A 53 3.03 11.95 7.71
CA ALA A 53 2.72 12.59 6.45
C ALA A 53 1.24 12.42 6.06
N ILE A 54 0.76 13.39 5.30
CA ILE A 54 -0.57 13.41 4.68
C ILE A 54 -0.38 13.29 3.18
N LEU A 55 -1.01 12.29 2.58
CA LEU A 55 -1.00 12.02 1.15
C LEU A 55 -2.24 12.63 0.50
N LEU A 56 -2.00 13.51 -0.49
CA LEU A 56 -3.04 14.13 -1.29
C LEU A 56 -2.88 13.73 -2.75
N ASN A 57 -3.87 13.01 -3.27
CA ASN A 57 -3.90 12.54 -4.63
C ASN A 57 -5.22 12.89 -5.30
N ARG A 58 -5.22 12.96 -6.63
CA ARG A 58 -6.42 13.09 -7.45
C ARG A 58 -6.53 11.85 -8.32
N SER A 59 -7.57 11.06 -8.07
CA SER A 59 -7.93 9.95 -8.94
C SER A 59 -8.66 10.51 -10.15
N LYS A 60 -8.13 10.25 -11.35
CA LYS A 60 -8.73 10.67 -12.61
C LYS A 60 -8.70 9.52 -13.59
N ALA A 61 -9.87 9.17 -14.12
CA ALA A 61 -9.97 8.24 -15.23
C ALA A 61 -9.44 8.89 -16.52
N ASP A 62 -8.52 8.19 -17.20
CA ASP A 62 -8.13 8.53 -18.57
C ASP A 62 -9.35 8.38 -19.49
N ARG A 63 -9.69 9.47 -20.18
CA ARG A 63 -10.88 9.57 -21.03
C ARG A 63 -10.83 8.66 -22.27
N ILE A 64 -9.64 8.25 -22.70
CA ILE A 64 -9.42 7.45 -23.91
C ILE A 64 -9.23 5.98 -23.54
N THR A 65 -8.42 5.71 -22.50
CA THR A 65 -8.09 4.33 -22.13
C THR A 65 -8.99 3.74 -21.05
N GLY A 66 -9.80 4.58 -20.37
CA GLY A 66 -10.61 4.18 -19.22
C GLY A 66 -9.78 3.75 -18.00
N ARG A 67 -8.44 3.87 -18.06
CA ARG A 67 -7.56 3.49 -16.96
C ARG A 67 -7.58 4.55 -15.87
N PHE A 68 -7.69 4.11 -14.63
CA PHE A 68 -7.59 4.99 -13.48
C PHE A 68 -6.12 5.35 -13.23
N GLY A 69 -5.84 6.65 -13.16
CA GLY A 69 -4.54 7.18 -12.75
C GLY A 69 -4.67 7.97 -11.45
N SER A 70 -3.65 7.89 -10.59
CA SER A 70 -3.50 8.75 -9.41
C SER A 70 -2.50 9.85 -9.73
N ILE A 71 -2.94 11.11 -9.66
CA ILE A 71 -2.09 12.28 -9.90
C ILE A 71 -1.83 12.95 -8.54
N PRO A 72 -0.57 13.10 -8.11
CA PRO A 72 -0.26 13.78 -6.85
C PRO A 72 -0.68 15.25 -6.90
N ILE A 73 -1.33 15.70 -5.84
CA ILE A 73 -1.73 17.10 -5.68
C ILE A 73 -0.54 17.85 -5.07
N THR A 74 0.14 18.67 -5.88
CA THR A 74 1.34 19.40 -5.47
C THR A 74 1.04 20.84 -5.11
N LYS A 75 1.93 21.48 -4.34
CA LYS A 75 1.88 22.90 -3.96
C LYS A 75 0.59 23.32 -3.22
N ALA A 76 -0.07 22.38 -2.55
CA ALA A 76 -1.17 22.70 -1.66
C ALA A 76 -0.63 23.25 -0.32
N LEU A 77 -1.36 24.19 0.28
CA LEU A 77 -1.12 24.56 1.67
C LEU A 77 -1.85 23.53 2.54
N VAL A 78 -1.11 22.74 3.33
CA VAL A 78 -1.66 21.67 4.18
C VAL A 78 -1.34 21.96 5.65
N GLU A 79 -2.37 21.92 6.49
CA GLU A 79 -2.31 22.33 7.89
C GLU A 79 -3.12 21.36 8.75
N VAL A 80 -2.62 21.07 9.95
CA VAL A 80 -3.34 20.32 10.99
C VAL A 80 -3.65 21.27 12.13
N VAL A 81 -4.93 21.36 12.49
CA VAL A 81 -5.42 22.22 13.57
C VAL A 81 -5.67 21.37 14.81
N VAL A 82 -5.06 21.74 15.93
CA VAL A 82 -5.19 21.10 17.24
C VAL A 82 -6.12 21.95 18.12
N ASP A 83 -7.15 21.31 18.69
CA ASP A 83 -8.17 21.90 19.57
C ASP A 83 -8.79 23.21 19.05
N SER A 84 -8.95 23.32 17.73
CA SER A 84 -9.47 24.51 17.05
C SER A 84 -8.63 25.78 17.20
N ALA A 85 -7.43 25.71 17.78
CA ALA A 85 -6.63 26.88 18.14
C ALA A 85 -5.22 26.86 17.53
N GLN A 86 -4.46 25.79 17.76
CA GLN A 86 -3.08 25.70 17.29
C GLN A 86 -3.04 25.16 15.86
N VAL A 87 -2.28 25.81 14.98
CA VAL A 87 -2.11 25.38 13.58
C VAL A 87 -0.69 24.88 13.38
N ILE A 88 -0.57 23.66 12.87
CA ILE A 88 0.70 23.02 12.52
C ILE A 88 0.76 22.92 11.00
N ALA A 89 1.67 23.67 10.39
CA ALA A 89 1.88 23.65 8.95
C ALA A 89 2.70 22.43 8.52
N CYS A 90 2.28 21.79 7.44
CA CYS A 90 3.03 20.71 6.80
C CYS A 90 3.93 21.28 5.68
N HIS A 91 4.97 20.54 5.30
CA HIS A 91 5.82 20.86 4.15
C HIS A 91 5.80 19.72 3.14
N GLU A 92 5.74 20.05 1.85
CA GLU A 92 5.77 19.06 0.78
C GLU A 92 7.20 18.49 0.65
N THR A 93 7.34 17.15 0.71
CA THR A 93 8.64 16.46 0.57
C THR A 93 8.79 15.84 -0.80
N ILE A 94 7.86 14.97 -1.16
CA ILE A 94 7.69 14.37 -2.48
C ILE A 94 6.34 14.84 -3.01
N ASN A 95 6.19 14.95 -4.33
CA ASN A 95 4.94 15.38 -4.97
C ASN A 95 3.72 14.68 -4.34
N GLY A 96 2.81 15.46 -3.74
CA GLY A 96 1.59 14.95 -3.10
C GLY A 96 1.74 14.41 -1.68
N THR A 97 2.94 14.47 -1.09
CA THR A 97 3.23 14.04 0.28
C THR A 97 3.60 15.25 1.13
N TYR A 98 2.79 15.52 2.15
CA TYR A 98 2.93 16.68 3.03
C TYR A 98 3.29 16.21 4.44
N GLN A 99 4.51 16.47 4.86
CA GLN A 99 5.04 16.00 6.13
C GLN A 99 4.90 17.05 7.23
N LEU A 100 4.49 16.59 8.42
CA LEU A 100 4.49 17.40 9.64
C LEU A 100 5.94 17.68 10.11
N PRO A 101 6.14 18.72 10.94
CA PRO A 101 7.42 18.95 11.60
C PRO A 101 7.90 17.69 12.33
N SER A 102 9.21 17.38 12.28
CA SER A 102 9.77 16.14 12.83
C SER A 102 9.67 16.02 14.35
N ASP A 103 9.47 17.14 15.04
CA ASP A 103 9.27 17.23 16.49
C ASP A 103 7.79 17.12 16.90
N PHE A 104 6.87 17.22 15.94
CA PHE A 104 5.45 17.12 16.21
C PHE A 104 5.06 15.67 16.57
N LYS A 105 4.31 15.55 17.67
CA LYS A 105 3.66 14.30 18.08
C LYS A 105 2.27 14.63 18.61
N GLY A 106 1.29 13.86 18.17
CA GLY A 106 -0.04 13.94 18.72
C GLY A 106 -0.07 13.53 20.20
N GLN A 107 -1.01 14.11 20.92
CA GLN A 107 -1.31 13.87 22.31
C GLN A 107 -2.72 13.30 22.46
N VAL A 108 -2.85 12.29 23.31
CA VAL A 108 -4.13 11.66 23.67
C VAL A 108 -5.06 12.69 24.31
N GLY A 109 -6.34 12.64 23.96
CA GLY A 109 -7.39 13.53 24.46
C GLY A 109 -7.56 14.83 23.65
N HIS A 110 -6.61 15.18 22.80
CA HIS A 110 -6.69 16.35 21.93
C HIS A 110 -7.45 16.05 20.63
N ALA A 111 -8.06 17.08 20.05
CA ALA A 111 -8.80 17.01 18.80
C ALA A 111 -7.98 17.56 17.62
N TYR A 112 -7.93 16.81 16.52
CA TYR A 112 -7.18 17.16 15.31
C TYR A 112 -8.12 17.34 14.13
N GLN A 113 -7.84 18.34 13.30
CA GLN A 113 -8.57 18.60 12.06
C GLN A 113 -7.60 18.92 10.94
N LEU A 114 -7.75 18.24 9.81
CA LEU A 114 -7.03 18.55 8.59
C LEU A 114 -7.68 19.72 7.86
N ARG A 115 -6.85 20.66 7.38
CA ARG A 115 -7.22 21.72 6.45
C ARG A 115 -6.23 21.75 5.31
N PHE A 116 -6.73 21.86 4.09
CA PHE A 116 -5.84 22.14 2.97
C PHE A 116 -6.47 23.04 1.93
N THR A 117 -5.61 23.83 1.27
CA THR A 117 -5.97 24.72 0.18
C THR A 117 -5.16 24.35 -1.06
N LEU A 118 -5.84 24.04 -2.15
CA LEU A 118 -5.22 23.74 -3.44
C LEU A 118 -4.62 24.99 -4.09
N SER A 119 -3.77 24.79 -5.09
CA SER A 119 -3.13 25.90 -5.83
C SER A 119 -4.13 26.82 -6.56
N ASP A 120 -5.34 26.33 -6.84
CA ASP A 120 -6.43 27.11 -7.44
C ASP A 120 -7.26 27.90 -6.40
N GLY A 121 -6.93 27.77 -5.11
CA GLY A 121 -7.62 28.43 -4.00
C GLY A 121 -8.77 27.62 -3.39
N THR A 122 -9.09 26.44 -3.92
CA THR A 122 -10.15 25.57 -3.40
C THR A 122 -9.77 25.03 -2.02
N ARG A 123 -10.70 25.06 -1.06
CA ARG A 123 -10.44 24.73 0.35
C ARG A 123 -11.20 23.48 0.79
N TYR A 124 -10.52 22.64 1.56
CA TYR A 124 -11.05 21.40 2.12
C TYR A 124 -10.77 21.34 3.62
N VAL A 125 -11.69 20.70 4.34
CA VAL A 125 -11.59 20.54 5.79
C VAL A 125 -12.14 19.18 6.21
N SER A 126 -11.48 18.54 7.18
CA SER A 126 -11.98 17.30 7.80
C SER A 126 -12.93 17.57 8.96
N THR A 127 -13.68 16.55 9.38
CA THR A 127 -14.24 16.55 10.74
C THR A 127 -13.11 16.49 11.78
N GLN A 128 -13.42 16.88 13.01
CA GLN A 128 -12.48 16.73 14.12
C GLN A 128 -12.35 15.26 14.53
N GLN A 129 -11.13 14.82 14.80
CA GLN A 129 -10.82 13.49 15.29
C GLN A 129 -10.14 13.61 16.65
N ILE A 130 -10.73 12.99 17.67
CA ILE A 130 -10.14 12.95 19.01
C ILE A 130 -9.21 11.75 19.10
N MET A 131 -7.97 11.98 19.51
CA MET A 131 -7.01 10.91 19.74
C MET A 131 -7.38 10.17 21.03
N GLN A 132 -8.00 9.00 20.90
CA GLN A 132 -8.34 8.16 22.04
C GLN A 132 -7.08 7.46 22.60
N ALA A 133 -7.12 7.06 23.87
CA ALA A 133 -6.07 6.23 24.44
C ALA A 133 -6.12 4.82 23.83
N VAL A 134 -4.97 4.14 23.83
CA VAL A 134 -4.86 2.74 23.41
C VAL A 134 -4.16 1.94 24.53
N PRO A 135 -4.69 0.78 24.93
CA PRO A 135 -4.04 -0.05 25.93
C PRO A 135 -2.74 -0.68 25.38
N PRO A 136 -1.77 -0.99 26.26
CA PRO A 136 -0.58 -1.74 25.85
C PRO A 136 -0.94 -3.17 25.42
N ILE A 137 -0.06 -3.76 24.63
CA ILE A 137 -0.07 -5.21 24.37
C ILE A 137 0.63 -5.91 25.53
N ASP A 138 0.01 -6.95 26.10
CA ASP A 138 0.55 -7.67 27.26
C ASP A 138 1.46 -8.81 26.84
N ASN A 139 1.12 -9.50 25.74
CA ASN A 139 1.86 -10.64 25.25
C ASN A 139 1.68 -10.82 23.74
N ILE A 140 2.75 -11.25 23.06
CA ILE A 140 2.78 -11.54 21.62
C ILE A 140 3.24 -12.99 21.43
N LYS A 141 2.53 -13.73 20.59
CA LYS A 141 2.90 -15.09 20.16
C LYS A 141 2.90 -15.18 18.65
N SER A 142 3.87 -15.88 18.11
CA SER A 142 3.94 -16.23 16.68
C SER A 142 3.68 -17.72 16.49
N GLN A 143 2.91 -18.07 15.48
CA GLN A 143 2.63 -19.46 15.10
C GLN A 143 2.76 -19.62 13.59
N PHE A 144 3.65 -20.51 13.14
CA PHE A 144 3.73 -20.84 11.72
C PHE A 144 2.50 -21.58 11.21
N ASN A 145 2.05 -21.21 10.00
CA ASN A 145 0.89 -21.80 9.34
C ASN A 145 1.13 -21.88 7.82
N LEU A 146 1.05 -23.09 7.27
CA LEU A 146 1.30 -23.37 5.85
C LEU A 146 0.27 -22.74 4.90
N THR A 147 -0.92 -22.38 5.38
CA THR A 147 -2.03 -21.91 4.55
C THR A 147 -2.73 -20.67 5.13
N SER A 148 -1.97 -19.80 5.81
CA SER A 148 -2.54 -18.64 6.49
C SER A 148 -2.91 -17.48 5.55
N LEU A 149 -2.10 -17.21 4.53
CA LEU A 149 -2.31 -16.03 3.66
C LEU A 149 -3.59 -16.13 2.82
N SER A 150 -4.40 -15.08 2.90
CA SER A 150 -5.58 -14.86 2.05
C SER A 150 -5.17 -14.71 0.58
N THR A 151 -4.17 -13.87 0.33
CA THR A 151 -3.55 -13.64 -0.97
C THR A 151 -2.16 -14.27 -1.00
N LYS A 152 -2.00 -15.32 -1.81
CA LYS A 152 -0.75 -16.07 -1.92
C LYS A 152 0.35 -15.21 -2.54
N ILE A 153 1.56 -15.30 -2.01
CA ILE A 153 2.74 -14.65 -2.59
C ILE A 153 2.95 -15.24 -3.99
N ASN A 154 3.02 -14.36 -5.00
CA ASN A 154 3.11 -14.73 -6.41
C ASN A 154 2.04 -15.76 -6.85
N GLY A 155 0.87 -15.79 -6.19
CA GLY A 155 -0.20 -16.75 -6.46
C GLY A 155 0.06 -18.19 -6.02
N ILE A 156 1.22 -18.48 -5.43
CA ILE A 156 1.68 -19.86 -5.18
C ILE A 156 1.89 -20.14 -3.69
N TYR A 157 2.57 -19.25 -2.96
CA TYR A 157 3.01 -19.52 -1.59
C TYR A 157 2.02 -18.97 -0.55
N PRO A 158 1.32 -19.82 0.22
CA PRO A 158 0.29 -19.39 1.17
C PRO A 158 0.78 -19.35 2.63
N ALA A 159 2.04 -19.70 2.88
CA ALA A 159 2.59 -19.84 4.22
C ALA A 159 2.87 -18.47 4.88
N ALA A 160 2.57 -18.38 6.17
CA ALA A 160 2.83 -17.20 6.99
C ALA A 160 2.95 -17.57 8.48
N HIS A 161 3.51 -16.63 9.25
CA HIS A 161 3.44 -16.63 10.70
C HIS A 161 2.24 -15.80 11.17
N ASP A 162 1.30 -16.43 11.85
CA ASP A 162 0.18 -15.76 12.50
C ASP A 162 0.67 -15.11 13.80
N LEU A 163 0.50 -13.80 13.94
CA LEU A 163 0.78 -13.09 15.20
C LEU A 163 -0.49 -12.94 16.00
N LEU A 164 -0.45 -13.50 17.21
CA LEU A 164 -1.52 -13.51 18.19
C LEU A 164 -1.11 -12.62 19.36
N ILE A 165 -2.00 -11.72 19.77
CA ILE A 165 -1.76 -10.86 20.93
C ILE A 165 -2.77 -11.10 22.03
N ASP A 166 -2.33 -10.79 23.24
CA ASP A 166 -3.17 -10.66 24.42
C ASP A 166 -3.09 -9.20 24.91
N PHE A 167 -4.22 -8.59 25.26
CA PHE A 167 -4.26 -7.28 25.90
C PHE A 167 -5.50 -7.09 26.76
N LYS A 168 -5.44 -6.14 27.70
CA LYS A 168 -6.57 -5.77 28.55
C LYS A 168 -7.28 -4.52 28.04
N ASP A 169 -8.58 -4.68 27.77
CA ASP A 169 -9.45 -3.58 27.35
C ASP A 169 -9.85 -2.69 28.55
N PRO A 170 -9.91 -1.35 28.41
CA PRO A 170 -10.40 -0.46 29.45
C PRO A 170 -11.87 -0.75 29.81
N VAL A 171 -12.22 -0.66 31.09
CA VAL A 171 -13.62 -0.84 31.53
C VAL A 171 -14.49 0.38 31.18
N ASP A 172 -15.79 0.13 30.99
CA ASP A 172 -16.83 1.15 30.85
C ASP A 172 -16.68 2.10 29.64
N GLN A 173 -15.90 1.70 28.63
CA GLN A 173 -15.71 2.47 27.39
C GLN A 173 -15.97 1.56 26.20
N HIS A 174 -16.66 2.04 25.18
CA HIS A 174 -16.78 1.32 23.91
C HIS A 174 -15.59 1.73 23.05
N ASN A 175 -14.64 0.80 22.90
CA ASN A 175 -13.39 1.01 22.18
C ASN A 175 -13.37 0.31 20.83
N TYR A 176 -12.72 0.97 19.87
CA TYR A 176 -12.45 0.43 18.55
C TYR A 176 -10.96 0.42 18.32
N TYR A 177 -10.49 -0.69 17.76
CA TYR A 177 -9.08 -0.91 17.53
C TYR A 177 -8.81 -1.23 16.07
N ARG A 178 -7.60 -0.87 15.64
CA ARG A 178 -7.02 -1.33 14.37
C ARG A 178 -5.60 -1.80 14.64
N TRP A 179 -5.15 -2.76 13.84
CA TRP A 179 -3.75 -3.16 13.82
C TRP A 179 -3.17 -2.98 12.43
N ASP A 180 -1.93 -2.52 12.42
CA ASP A 180 -1.03 -2.59 11.29
C ASP A 180 0.33 -3.11 11.76
N TRP A 181 1.19 -3.45 10.80
CA TRP A 181 2.52 -3.96 11.12
C TRP A 181 3.56 -3.46 10.13
N LYS A 182 4.79 -3.36 10.64
CA LYS A 182 6.00 -3.07 9.90
C LYS A 182 6.98 -4.21 10.09
N LEU A 183 7.44 -4.79 8.99
CA LEU A 183 8.30 -5.97 8.96
C LEU A 183 9.66 -5.58 8.41
N TRP A 184 10.73 -6.05 9.03
CA TRP A 184 12.07 -6.02 8.48
C TRP A 184 12.50 -7.44 8.11
N GLU A 185 12.94 -7.60 6.87
CA GLU A 185 13.52 -8.84 6.35
C GLU A 185 14.97 -8.60 5.95
N LYS A 186 15.84 -9.56 6.19
CA LYS A 186 17.23 -9.47 5.71
C LYS A 186 17.23 -9.54 4.18
N GLN A 187 17.93 -8.61 3.54
CA GLN A 187 17.99 -8.54 2.08
C GLN A 187 19.41 -8.76 1.56
N ASP A 188 19.55 -9.71 0.64
CA ASP A 188 20.84 -10.04 0.02
C ASP A 188 21.08 -9.36 -1.34
N TRP A 189 20.04 -8.81 -1.97
CA TRP A 189 20.08 -8.16 -3.29
C TRP A 189 19.72 -6.69 -3.18
N CYS A 190 20.63 -5.80 -3.53
CA CYS A 190 20.49 -4.37 -3.23
C CYS A 190 20.08 -3.53 -4.43
N LYS A 191 20.41 -3.97 -5.65
CA LYS A 191 20.19 -3.20 -6.87
C LYS A 191 19.83 -4.11 -8.04
N SER A 192 18.88 -3.66 -8.85
CA SER A 192 18.55 -4.23 -10.15
C SER A 192 18.79 -3.18 -11.22
N CYS A 193 19.60 -3.50 -12.22
CA CYS A 193 19.88 -2.63 -13.35
C CYS A 193 19.19 -3.15 -14.60
N VAL A 194 18.14 -2.45 -15.03
CA VAL A 194 17.42 -2.73 -16.28
C VAL A 194 18.22 -2.12 -17.43
N GLN A 195 18.52 -2.94 -18.46
CA GLN A 195 19.29 -2.54 -19.64
C GLN A 195 20.61 -1.83 -19.32
N GLY A 196 21.24 -2.23 -18.21
CA GLY A 196 22.44 -1.58 -17.72
C GLY A 196 23.16 -2.45 -16.72
N GLU A 197 24.31 -1.97 -16.30
CA GLU A 197 25.21 -2.66 -15.39
C GLU A 197 25.52 -1.75 -14.20
N TYR A 198 25.75 -2.33 -13.02
CA TYR A 198 26.07 -1.55 -11.84
C TYR A 198 27.51 -1.02 -11.91
N ALA A 199 27.65 0.29 -11.81
CA ALA A 199 28.93 0.98 -11.86
C ALA A 199 29.27 1.56 -10.50
N GLN A 200 30.37 1.10 -9.89
CA GLN A 200 30.86 1.67 -8.63
C GLN A 200 31.47 3.06 -8.82
N TYR A 201 32.07 3.30 -9.99
CA TYR A 201 32.72 4.55 -10.35
C TYR A 201 32.12 5.19 -11.59
N THR A 202 32.34 6.49 -11.72
CA THR A 202 31.81 7.33 -12.80
C THR A 202 32.43 6.91 -14.11
N ILE A 203 31.58 6.58 -15.08
CA ILE A 203 31.99 6.21 -16.44
C ILE A 203 32.33 7.48 -17.23
N ILE A 204 33.54 7.51 -17.80
CA ILE A 204 34.05 8.68 -18.56
C ILE A 204 34.00 8.48 -20.08
N GLY A 205 33.76 7.26 -20.56
CA GLY A 205 33.60 6.99 -21.97
C GLY A 205 33.94 5.56 -22.35
N LYS A 206 33.93 5.28 -23.66
CA LYS A 206 34.30 3.99 -24.22
C LYS A 206 35.82 3.87 -24.36
N GLY A 207 36.40 2.76 -23.90
CA GLY A 207 37.82 2.46 -24.00
C GLY A 207 38.26 2.29 -25.46
N VAL A 208 39.37 2.89 -25.83
CA VAL A 208 39.90 2.88 -27.21
C VAL A 208 40.21 1.44 -27.65
N GLY A 209 39.60 1.00 -28.76
CA GLY A 209 39.79 -0.35 -29.30
C GLY A 209 39.12 -1.47 -28.51
N THR A 210 38.24 -1.15 -27.56
CA THR A 210 37.52 -2.13 -26.74
C THR A 210 36.01 -1.93 -26.82
N ASN A 211 35.24 -2.96 -26.44
CA ASN A 211 33.81 -2.83 -26.20
C ASN A 211 33.49 -2.44 -24.75
N CYS A 212 34.50 -2.07 -23.95
CA CYS A 212 34.32 -1.72 -22.55
C CYS A 212 34.27 -0.21 -22.32
N TYR A 213 33.45 0.20 -21.36
CA TYR A 213 33.42 1.55 -20.83
C TYR A 213 34.44 1.69 -19.70
N VAL A 214 35.18 2.79 -19.68
CA VAL A 214 36.20 3.06 -18.65
C VAL A 214 35.66 4.08 -17.66
N GLY A 215 35.93 3.84 -16.37
CA GLY A 215 35.61 4.77 -15.29
C GLY A 215 36.82 5.57 -14.82
N ASN A 216 36.56 6.63 -14.04
CA ASN A 216 37.57 7.31 -13.23
C ASN A 216 37.51 6.82 -11.77
N ASN A 217 38.16 7.51 -10.82
CA ASN A 217 38.14 7.15 -9.39
C ASN A 217 37.00 7.82 -8.59
N GLN A 218 36.07 8.51 -9.24
CA GLN A 218 34.95 9.18 -8.58
C GLN A 218 33.80 8.18 -8.41
N LEU A 219 33.34 7.98 -7.19
CA LEU A 219 32.21 7.09 -6.90
C LEU A 219 30.95 7.50 -7.66
N TYR A 220 30.22 6.50 -8.17
CA TYR A 220 28.93 6.63 -8.86
C TYR A 220 27.86 5.78 -8.16
N GLU A 221 28.18 4.50 -7.90
CA GLU A 221 27.35 3.56 -7.11
C GLU A 221 25.89 3.41 -7.61
N ASP A 222 25.68 3.45 -8.92
CA ASP A 222 24.37 3.33 -9.56
C ASP A 222 24.44 2.53 -10.87
N CYS A 223 23.27 2.25 -11.47
CA CYS A 223 23.16 1.61 -12.77
C CYS A 223 23.63 2.56 -13.87
N TYR A 224 24.52 2.05 -14.72
CA TYR A 224 24.94 2.70 -15.94
C TYR A 224 24.34 1.96 -17.13
N SER A 225 23.57 2.68 -17.95
CA SER A 225 23.06 2.21 -19.23
C SER A 225 23.71 3.02 -20.34
N PRO A 226 24.49 2.40 -21.23
CA PRO A 226 25.08 3.09 -22.36
C PRO A 226 24.01 3.72 -23.26
N PRO A 227 24.24 4.94 -23.77
CA PRO A 227 23.32 5.60 -24.70
C PRO A 227 22.98 4.71 -25.90
N GLU A 228 23.95 3.94 -26.40
CA GLU A 228 23.77 3.04 -27.56
C GLU A 228 22.76 1.92 -27.31
N ILE A 229 22.64 1.45 -26.06
CA ILE A 229 21.71 0.38 -25.64
C ILE A 229 20.35 0.95 -25.26
N SER A 230 20.31 2.20 -24.80
CA SER A 230 19.07 2.93 -24.51
C SER A 230 18.26 3.31 -25.77
N MET A 231 18.84 3.15 -26.96
CA MET A 231 18.13 3.37 -28.22
C MET A 231 17.36 2.11 -28.64
N PRO A 232 16.13 2.23 -29.19
CA PRO A 232 15.30 1.10 -29.66
C PRO A 232 15.88 0.35 -30.88
N GLN A 233 17.15 0.56 -31.22
CA GLN A 233 17.78 0.07 -32.45
C GLN A 233 19.03 -0.79 -32.20
N TYR A 234 19.40 -1.09 -30.93
CA TYR A 234 20.51 -2.00 -30.63
C TYR A 234 20.11 -3.47 -30.89
N ASN A 235 20.03 -3.81 -32.17
CA ASN A 235 19.77 -5.14 -32.70
C ASN A 235 21.07 -5.95 -32.70
N TYR A 236 21.35 -6.69 -31.64
CA TYR A 236 22.33 -7.78 -31.71
C TYR A 236 21.62 -9.00 -32.32
N GLY A 237 21.73 -9.18 -33.64
CA GLY A 237 21.09 -10.30 -34.34
C GLY A 237 19.56 -10.19 -34.55
N GLY A 238 18.98 -8.98 -34.45
CA GLY A 238 17.56 -8.74 -34.77
C GLY A 238 16.56 -8.95 -33.63
N GLN A 239 17.02 -8.98 -32.37
CA GLN A 239 16.19 -9.10 -31.18
C GLN A 239 16.40 -7.89 -30.26
N ASN A 240 15.32 -7.29 -29.76
CA ASN A 240 15.38 -6.33 -28.64
C ASN A 240 15.77 -7.11 -27.37
N LEU A 241 17.02 -7.01 -26.95
CA LEU A 241 17.51 -7.69 -25.75
C LEU A 241 17.08 -6.90 -24.51
N TYR A 242 15.90 -7.21 -23.98
CA TYR A 242 15.56 -6.83 -22.61
C TYR A 242 16.39 -7.69 -21.65
N PHE A 243 17.23 -7.06 -20.85
CA PHE A 243 18.00 -7.73 -19.80
C PHE A 243 17.97 -6.92 -18.51
N VAL A 244 18.14 -7.62 -17.40
CA VAL A 244 18.25 -7.04 -16.07
C VAL A 244 19.30 -7.82 -15.31
N TYR A 245 20.20 -7.09 -14.64
CA TYR A 245 21.19 -7.68 -13.75
C TYR A 245 20.95 -7.24 -12.32
N ASP A 246 21.03 -8.20 -11.40
CA ASP A 246 20.85 -8.00 -9.98
C ASP A 246 22.18 -8.13 -9.27
N TYR A 247 22.38 -7.29 -8.26
CA TYR A 247 23.65 -7.16 -7.57
C TYR A 247 23.46 -7.37 -6.07
N ASN A 248 24.26 -8.26 -5.51
CA ASN A 248 24.24 -8.52 -4.08
C ASN A 248 24.62 -7.28 -3.27
N CYS A 249 24.07 -7.21 -2.07
CA CYS A 249 24.41 -6.18 -1.11
C CYS A 249 25.89 -6.28 -0.69
N ARG A 250 26.56 -5.12 -0.68
CA ARG A 250 27.93 -4.97 -0.17
C ARG A 250 27.97 -4.86 1.35
N THR A 251 26.97 -4.17 1.90
CA THR A 251 26.77 -3.95 3.34
C THR A 251 25.53 -4.71 3.81
N GLN A 252 25.29 -4.74 5.12
CA GLN A 252 24.00 -5.22 5.63
C GLN A 252 22.86 -4.37 5.06
N CYS A 253 21.72 -5.02 4.84
CA CYS A 253 20.56 -4.40 4.25
C CYS A 253 19.30 -5.10 4.74
N TRP A 254 18.28 -4.30 5.05
CA TRP A 254 16.97 -4.80 5.44
C TRP A 254 15.92 -4.21 4.52
N GLU A 255 15.06 -5.07 4.00
CA GLU A 255 13.83 -4.64 3.34
C GLU A 255 12.76 -4.37 4.40
N ILE A 256 12.01 -3.29 4.22
CA ILE A 256 10.95 -2.82 5.09
C ILE A 256 9.63 -3.03 4.35
N LEU A 257 8.78 -3.89 4.91
CA LEU A 257 7.48 -4.24 4.37
C LEU A 257 6.40 -3.75 5.31
N TYR A 258 5.30 -3.25 4.76
CA TYR A 258 4.18 -2.68 5.53
C TYR A 258 2.92 -3.51 5.29
N SER A 259 2.06 -3.58 6.30
CA SER A 259 0.75 -4.20 6.14
C SER A 259 -0.15 -3.37 5.22
N HIS A 260 -0.82 -4.03 4.29
CA HIS A 260 -1.89 -3.43 3.47
C HIS A 260 -3.28 -3.96 3.85
N GLU A 261 -3.35 -5.00 4.69
CA GLU A 261 -4.60 -5.53 5.19
C GLU A 261 -5.15 -4.62 6.30
N ILE A 262 -6.45 -4.32 6.19
CA ILE A 262 -7.21 -3.64 7.22
C ILE A 262 -7.66 -4.70 8.22
N ASN A 263 -7.28 -4.52 9.48
CA ASN A 263 -7.71 -5.36 10.59
C ASN A 263 -8.32 -4.48 11.67
N VAL A 264 -9.65 -4.41 11.71
CA VAL A 264 -10.41 -3.61 12.69
C VAL A 264 -11.14 -4.51 13.70
N PHE A 265 -11.42 -3.98 14.88
CA PHE A 265 -12.14 -4.66 15.94
C PHE A 265 -12.99 -3.70 16.76
N ASP A 266 -14.12 -4.22 17.23
CA ASP A 266 -15.09 -3.58 18.08
C ASP A 266 -15.22 -4.43 19.36
N ASP A 267 -14.97 -3.82 20.51
CA ASP A 267 -14.98 -4.47 21.82
C ASP A 267 -16.39 -4.75 22.38
N LYS A 268 -17.47 -4.47 21.64
CA LYS A 268 -18.86 -4.54 22.13
C LYS A 268 -19.21 -5.82 22.90
N PHE A 269 -18.57 -6.94 22.58
CA PHE A 269 -18.79 -8.25 23.22
C PHE A 269 -17.70 -8.67 24.23
N SER A 270 -16.69 -7.83 24.43
CA SER A 270 -15.52 -8.06 25.30
C SER A 270 -15.12 -6.84 26.13
N ASN A 271 -15.97 -5.81 26.20
CA ASN A 271 -15.72 -4.53 26.87
C ASN A 271 -15.25 -4.74 28.32
N GLY A 272 -14.09 -4.16 28.65
CA GLY A 272 -13.45 -4.25 29.96
C GLY A 272 -12.84 -5.61 30.28
N GLY A 273 -12.89 -6.55 29.35
CA GLY A 273 -12.35 -7.90 29.47
C GLY A 273 -10.93 -8.04 28.95
N SER A 274 -10.34 -9.21 29.20
CA SER A 274 -9.09 -9.61 28.54
C SER A 274 -9.40 -10.11 27.13
N ILE A 275 -8.70 -9.57 26.14
CA ILE A 275 -8.74 -10.05 24.76
C ILE A 275 -7.53 -10.96 24.58
N GLU A 276 -7.80 -12.26 24.40
CA GLU A 276 -6.75 -13.28 24.31
C GLU A 276 -6.68 -13.89 22.91
N LYS A 277 -5.45 -14.20 22.47
CA LYS A 277 -5.12 -14.87 21.21
C LYS A 277 -5.76 -14.20 20.00
N ARG A 278 -5.88 -12.88 20.01
CA ARG A 278 -6.40 -12.14 18.87
C ARG A 278 -5.33 -12.14 17.78
N ARG A 279 -5.63 -12.74 16.62
CA ARG A 279 -4.74 -12.66 15.46
C ARG A 279 -4.74 -11.24 14.92
N VAL A 280 -3.59 -10.57 14.91
CA VAL A 280 -3.46 -9.18 14.45
C VAL A 280 -2.69 -9.03 13.15
N ALA A 281 -1.83 -9.99 12.84
CA ALA A 281 -1.04 -9.98 11.61
C ALA A 281 -0.84 -11.40 11.06
N GLN A 282 -0.60 -11.45 9.75
CA GLN A 282 -0.13 -12.62 9.03
C GLN A 282 1.16 -12.21 8.33
N ILE A 283 2.30 -12.64 8.86
CA ILE A 283 3.62 -12.27 8.34
C ILE A 283 4.02 -13.28 7.27
N PRO A 284 4.08 -12.88 5.98
CA PRO A 284 4.34 -13.83 4.90
C PRO A 284 5.70 -14.53 5.06
N PHE A 285 5.75 -15.84 4.75
CA PHE A 285 6.97 -16.62 4.86
C PHE A 285 7.81 -16.49 3.57
N TYR A 286 8.65 -15.47 3.53
CA TYR A 286 9.51 -15.18 2.37
C TYR A 286 10.76 -16.07 2.33
N GLN A 287 11.38 -16.32 3.49
CA GLN A 287 12.67 -16.97 3.63
C GLN A 287 12.83 -17.57 5.06
N PRO A 288 13.74 -18.54 5.27
CA PRO A 288 13.86 -19.24 6.56
C PRO A 288 14.56 -18.44 7.65
N GLU A 289 15.31 -17.38 7.29
CA GLU A 289 15.95 -16.49 8.26
C GLU A 289 14.92 -15.77 9.12
N GLY A 290 15.27 -15.58 10.41
CA GLY A 290 14.44 -14.82 11.33
C GLY A 290 14.23 -13.37 10.88
N CYS A 291 13.10 -12.80 11.29
CA CYS A 291 12.70 -11.45 10.93
C CYS A 291 12.17 -10.68 12.13
N LEU A 292 12.23 -9.34 12.04
CA LEU A 292 11.72 -8.45 13.07
C LEU A 292 10.40 -7.85 12.61
N VAL A 293 9.38 -7.88 13.46
CA VAL A 293 8.10 -7.22 13.20
C VAL A 293 7.79 -6.23 14.30
N GLU A 294 7.31 -5.04 13.94
CA GLU A 294 6.70 -4.08 14.85
C GLU A 294 5.19 -4.15 14.65
N ILE A 295 4.49 -4.60 15.68
CA ILE A 295 3.02 -4.62 15.74
C ILE A 295 2.59 -3.26 16.29
N ARG A 296 1.65 -2.62 15.61
CA ARG A 296 1.10 -1.33 16.02
C ARG A 296 -0.39 -1.53 16.31
N GLN A 297 -0.77 -1.28 17.56
CA GLN A 297 -2.16 -1.25 18.00
C GLN A 297 -2.62 0.19 18.04
N LEU A 298 -3.68 0.50 17.28
CA LEU A 298 -4.21 1.84 17.09
C LEU A 298 -5.62 1.95 17.70
N SER A 299 -5.89 3.04 18.40
CA SER A 299 -7.25 3.42 18.79
C SER A 299 -8.01 4.09 17.63
N LEU A 300 -9.30 3.83 17.49
CA LEU A 300 -10.17 4.48 16.49
C LEU A 300 -11.40 5.11 17.13
N THR A 301 -11.80 6.28 16.63
CA THR A 301 -13.13 6.82 16.90
C THR A 301 -14.20 5.94 16.25
N ALA A 302 -15.46 6.01 16.74
CA ALA A 302 -16.57 5.24 16.17
C ALA A 302 -16.77 5.50 14.66
N ASP A 303 -16.63 6.77 14.24
CA ASP A 303 -16.76 7.16 12.83
C ASP A 303 -15.61 6.61 11.98
N ALA A 304 -14.37 6.63 12.50
CA ALA A 304 -13.21 6.06 11.82
C ALA A 304 -13.33 4.53 11.70
N TYR A 305 -13.76 3.85 12.77
CA TYR A 305 -14.04 2.41 12.75
C TYR A 305 -15.07 2.05 11.69
N ARG A 306 -16.19 2.79 11.62
CA ARG A 306 -17.22 2.58 10.60
C ARG A 306 -16.67 2.73 9.19
N PHE A 307 -15.84 3.75 8.95
CA PHE A 307 -15.18 3.93 7.66
C PHE A 307 -14.29 2.74 7.30
N PHE A 308 -13.37 2.34 8.18
CA PHE A 308 -12.44 1.24 7.90
C PHE A 308 -13.13 -0.12 7.81
N LEU A 309 -14.20 -0.36 8.57
CA LEU A 309 -15.00 -1.58 8.45
C LEU A 309 -15.65 -1.67 7.07
N LEU A 310 -16.25 -0.58 6.59
CA LEU A 310 -16.82 -0.54 5.23
C LEU A 310 -15.73 -0.70 4.16
N PHE A 311 -14.57 -0.07 4.37
CA PHE A 311 -13.45 -0.17 3.45
C PHE A 311 -12.90 -1.61 3.39
N GLN A 312 -12.75 -2.27 4.53
CA GLN A 312 -12.37 -3.68 4.64
C GLN A 312 -13.37 -4.58 3.91
N GLN A 313 -14.68 -4.39 4.14
CA GLN A 313 -15.73 -5.19 3.49
C GLN A 313 -15.72 -5.04 1.96
N GLN A 314 -15.44 -3.83 1.45
CA GLN A 314 -15.42 -3.56 0.01
C GLN A 314 -14.14 -3.98 -0.70
N THR A 315 -13.02 -4.11 0.01
CA THR A 315 -11.71 -4.40 -0.59
C THR A 315 -11.21 -5.81 -0.33
N GLN A 316 -11.60 -6.41 0.80
CA GLN A 316 -11.10 -7.71 1.24
C GLN A 316 -12.17 -8.81 1.26
N ASN A 317 -13.47 -8.47 1.21
CA ASN A 317 -14.56 -9.45 1.22
C ASN A 317 -15.30 -9.56 -0.13
N THR A 318 -14.68 -9.15 -1.23
CA THR A 318 -15.28 -9.22 -2.57
C THR A 318 -15.27 -10.64 -3.11
N GLY A 319 -16.42 -11.19 -3.54
CA GLY A 319 -16.43 -12.45 -4.28
C GLY A 319 -17.69 -13.32 -4.17
N GLY A 320 -18.76 -12.85 -3.52
CA GLY A 320 -20.02 -13.60 -3.38
C GLY A 320 -21.10 -13.13 -4.37
N ILE A 321 -21.80 -14.08 -5.00
CA ILE A 321 -22.99 -13.78 -5.85
C ILE A 321 -24.15 -13.14 -5.03
N THR A 322 -24.07 -13.19 -3.70
CA THR A 322 -25.05 -12.63 -2.76
C THR A 322 -24.53 -11.40 -2.01
N ASP A 323 -23.47 -10.75 -2.50
CA ASP A 323 -22.90 -9.59 -1.83
C ASP A 323 -23.94 -8.45 -1.74
N THR A 324 -24.12 -7.92 -0.53
CA THR A 324 -24.99 -6.76 -0.30
C THR A 324 -24.47 -5.58 -1.13
N PRO A 325 -25.33 -4.78 -1.79
CA PRO A 325 -24.87 -3.62 -2.54
C PRO A 325 -23.91 -2.77 -1.71
N PRO A 326 -22.72 -2.41 -2.23
CA PRO A 326 -21.72 -1.71 -1.45
C PRO A 326 -22.29 -0.37 -0.95
N ALA A 327 -22.24 -0.16 0.37
CA ALA A 327 -22.60 1.12 0.96
C ALA A 327 -21.60 2.21 0.49
N ALA A 328 -22.08 3.43 0.30
CA ALA A 328 -21.20 4.53 -0.09
C ALA A 328 -20.12 4.76 0.98
N LEU A 329 -18.85 4.62 0.59
CA LEU A 329 -17.71 4.93 1.45
C LEU A 329 -17.56 6.46 1.52
N VAL A 330 -18.13 7.06 2.57
CA VAL A 330 -18.06 8.52 2.78
C VAL A 330 -16.90 8.82 3.73
N GLY A 331 -15.92 9.55 3.23
CA GLY A 331 -14.81 10.08 4.01
C GLY A 331 -15.23 11.20 4.97
N ASN A 332 -14.29 11.70 5.77
CA ASN A 332 -14.54 12.82 6.68
C ASN A 332 -14.05 14.19 6.18
N VAL A 333 -13.49 14.26 4.97
CA VAL A 333 -13.02 15.49 4.33
C VAL A 333 -14.07 16.01 3.36
N HIS A 334 -14.32 17.32 3.36
CA HIS A 334 -15.25 17.96 2.45
C HIS A 334 -14.74 19.30 1.92
N ASN A 335 -15.17 19.66 0.72
CA ASN A 335 -14.94 20.99 0.15
C ASN A 335 -15.81 22.02 0.89
N VAL A 336 -15.21 23.13 1.31
CA VAL A 336 -15.88 24.21 2.05
C VAL A 336 -16.92 24.95 1.20
N ALA A 337 -16.67 25.10 -0.11
CA ALA A 337 -17.56 25.80 -1.03
C ALA A 337 -18.58 24.88 -1.72
N ASN A 338 -18.31 23.58 -1.80
CA ASN A 338 -19.17 22.61 -2.49
C ASN A 338 -19.32 21.30 -1.70
N ALA A 339 -20.33 21.22 -0.84
CA ALA A 339 -20.61 20.02 -0.05
C ALA A 339 -21.01 18.78 -0.89
N SER A 340 -21.36 18.96 -2.16
CA SER A 340 -21.72 17.87 -3.06
C SER A 340 -20.49 17.20 -3.70
N GLU A 341 -19.32 17.84 -3.64
CA GLU A 341 -18.07 17.27 -4.15
C GLU A 341 -17.70 16.00 -3.37
N LYS A 342 -17.32 14.95 -4.09
CA LYS A 342 -16.89 13.70 -3.49
C LYS A 342 -15.40 13.71 -3.21
N VAL A 343 -15.05 13.47 -1.96
CA VAL A 343 -13.68 13.24 -1.50
C VAL A 343 -13.61 11.83 -0.94
N ALA A 344 -12.61 11.08 -1.37
CA ALA A 344 -12.32 9.73 -0.90
C ALA A 344 -11.22 9.74 0.17
N GLY A 345 -11.17 8.66 0.94
CA GLY A 345 -10.21 8.50 2.04
C GLY A 345 -10.70 9.13 3.35
N TYR A 346 -9.85 9.10 4.37
CA TYR A 346 -10.21 9.49 5.73
C TYR A 346 -9.00 10.02 6.46
N PHE A 347 -9.16 11.14 7.15
CA PHE A 347 -8.16 11.69 8.05
C PHE A 347 -8.43 11.20 9.47
N THR A 348 -7.43 10.60 10.13
CA THR A 348 -7.57 10.03 11.47
C THR A 348 -6.62 10.68 12.48
N ALA A 349 -6.98 10.57 13.76
CA ALA A 349 -6.07 10.79 14.87
C ALA A 349 -6.16 9.57 15.80
N SER A 350 -5.05 8.85 15.95
CA SER A 350 -5.00 7.56 16.65
C SER A 350 -3.80 7.51 17.56
N ALA A 351 -4.00 7.15 18.83
CA ALA A 351 -2.87 6.73 19.65
C ALA A 351 -2.42 5.36 19.17
N ILE A 352 -1.11 5.16 19.19
CA ILE A 352 -0.45 3.93 18.80
C ILE A 352 0.36 3.42 19.99
N PHE A 353 0.14 2.16 20.34
CA PHE A 353 1.09 1.37 21.10
C PHE A 353 1.82 0.46 20.12
N ALA A 354 3.15 0.58 20.07
CA ALA A 354 3.98 -0.18 19.15
C ALA A 354 4.93 -1.09 19.94
N GLU A 355 4.99 -2.36 19.56
CA GLU A 355 5.86 -3.34 20.18
C GLU A 355 6.55 -4.19 19.12
N ARG A 356 7.85 -4.43 19.32
CA ARG A 356 8.66 -5.23 18.42
C ARG A 356 8.77 -6.66 18.90
N TYR A 357 8.65 -7.59 17.97
CA TYR A 357 8.70 -9.01 18.20
C TYR A 357 9.64 -9.68 17.19
N TRP A 358 10.52 -10.56 17.66
CA TRP A 358 11.42 -11.33 16.82
C TRP A 358 10.79 -12.68 16.47
N ILE A 359 10.63 -12.95 15.18
CA ILE A 359 10.16 -14.24 14.67
C ILE A 359 11.39 -15.04 14.25
N ASP A 360 11.76 -16.06 15.02
CA ASP A 360 12.96 -16.87 14.75
C ASP A 360 12.80 -17.89 13.62
N ARG A 361 11.56 -18.15 13.21
CA ARG A 361 11.14 -19.08 12.15
C ARG A 361 11.67 -20.52 12.32
N LYS A 362 12.07 -20.94 13.52
CA LYS A 362 12.55 -22.31 13.77
C LYS A 362 11.44 -23.37 13.61
N ASP A 363 10.18 -22.95 13.72
CA ASP A 363 8.99 -23.76 13.50
C ASP A 363 8.54 -23.82 12.03
N ALA A 364 9.18 -23.03 11.15
CA ALA A 364 8.79 -22.91 9.75
C ALA A 364 9.18 -24.15 8.94
N THR A 365 8.29 -24.56 8.04
CA THR A 365 8.48 -25.71 7.15
C THR A 365 7.89 -25.43 5.77
N GLY A 366 8.17 -26.30 4.80
CA GLY A 366 7.63 -26.18 3.44
C GLY A 366 8.49 -25.31 2.52
N THR A 367 7.89 -24.84 1.43
CA THR A 367 8.59 -24.08 0.38
C THR A 367 8.37 -22.57 0.55
N PHE A 368 9.38 -21.80 0.15
CA PHE A 368 9.37 -20.35 0.18
C PHE A 368 9.98 -19.82 -1.14
N PRO A 369 9.57 -18.64 -1.61
CA PRO A 369 10.10 -18.05 -2.85
C PRO A 369 11.50 -17.45 -2.69
N GLY A 370 11.91 -17.09 -1.47
CA GLY A 370 13.00 -16.14 -1.23
C GLY A 370 12.49 -14.70 -1.36
N LEU A 371 13.03 -13.78 -0.56
CA LEU A 371 12.58 -12.39 -0.50
C LEU A 371 12.61 -11.70 -1.88
N PHE A 372 13.71 -11.85 -2.62
CA PHE A 372 13.85 -11.20 -3.93
C PHE A 372 12.75 -11.63 -4.91
N GLN A 373 12.51 -12.95 -5.03
CA GLN A 373 11.50 -13.47 -5.94
C GLN A 373 10.09 -13.11 -5.49
N ALA A 374 9.83 -13.05 -4.18
CA ALA A 374 8.54 -12.62 -3.65
C ALA A 374 8.19 -11.18 -4.05
N LEU A 375 9.18 -10.28 -4.03
CA LEU A 375 8.97 -8.86 -4.31
C LEU A 375 9.01 -8.54 -5.81
N ASN A 376 9.83 -9.26 -6.58
CA ASN A 376 10.07 -8.96 -8.00
C ASN A 376 9.35 -9.91 -8.97
N GLY A 377 8.71 -10.98 -8.49
CA GLY A 377 8.04 -11.98 -9.32
C GLY A 377 8.97 -12.85 -10.18
N ARG A 378 10.30 -12.72 -10.02
CA ARG A 378 11.32 -13.47 -10.76
C ARG A 378 12.53 -13.79 -9.87
N PRO A 379 13.29 -14.87 -10.13
CA PRO A 379 14.58 -15.07 -9.49
C PRO A 379 15.56 -13.94 -9.85
N PRO A 380 16.56 -13.67 -8.99
CA PRO A 380 17.63 -12.73 -9.32
C PRO A 380 18.48 -13.26 -10.48
N THR A 381 18.95 -12.35 -11.32
CA THR A 381 19.79 -12.62 -12.49
C THR A 381 21.16 -11.98 -12.23
N PRO A 382 22.17 -12.74 -11.78
CA PRO A 382 23.52 -12.21 -11.62
C PRO A 382 24.07 -11.68 -12.95
N GLU A 383 24.90 -10.66 -12.89
CA GLU A 383 25.66 -10.21 -14.06
C GLU A 383 26.57 -11.35 -14.57
N PRO A 384 26.48 -11.74 -15.85
CA PRO A 384 27.28 -12.82 -16.42
C PRO A 384 28.69 -12.35 -16.76
N ASP A 385 29.65 -13.29 -16.85
CA ASP A 385 31.04 -12.99 -17.25
C ASP A 385 31.13 -12.37 -18.66
N ASN A 386 30.20 -12.71 -19.55
CA ASN A 386 30.08 -12.19 -20.91
C ASN A 386 28.83 -11.30 -21.04
N ALA A 387 28.79 -10.19 -20.33
CA ALA A 387 27.68 -9.24 -20.39
C ALA A 387 27.58 -8.53 -21.76
N VAL A 388 26.42 -7.90 -22.03
CA VAL A 388 26.10 -7.26 -23.33
C VAL A 388 27.10 -6.18 -23.70
N PHE A 389 27.63 -5.48 -22.70
CA PHE A 389 28.78 -4.61 -22.79
C PHE A 389 29.69 -4.89 -21.58
N CYS A 390 30.81 -4.21 -21.49
CA CYS A 390 31.64 -4.32 -20.29
C CYS A 390 31.95 -2.95 -19.72
N ILE A 391 32.19 -2.89 -18.42
CA ILE A 391 32.82 -1.79 -17.71
C ILE A 391 34.20 -2.31 -17.32
N ALA A 392 35.25 -1.70 -17.86
CA ALA A 392 36.63 -2.11 -17.66
C ALA A 392 36.99 -2.01 -16.17
N ALA A 393 37.52 -3.11 -15.63
CA ALA A 393 37.60 -3.34 -14.20
C ALA A 393 38.64 -2.48 -13.48
N LEU A 394 38.16 -1.55 -12.65
CA LEU A 394 38.63 -1.35 -11.28
C LEU A 394 37.35 -1.12 -10.43
N PRO A 395 36.92 -2.05 -9.54
CA PRO A 395 37.53 -3.27 -9.00
C PRO A 395 36.91 -4.57 -9.60
N LEU A 396 37.04 -5.73 -8.90
CA LEU A 396 36.51 -7.07 -9.26
C LEU A 396 35.03 -7.06 -9.68
N ARG A 397 34.71 -7.86 -10.71
CA ARG A 397 33.39 -7.96 -11.33
C ARG A 397 32.85 -9.40 -11.21
N PRO A 398 31.55 -9.62 -10.93
CA PRO A 398 30.49 -8.62 -10.70
C PRO A 398 30.67 -7.85 -9.38
N PRO A 399 30.41 -6.52 -9.37
CA PRO A 399 30.50 -5.74 -8.14
C PRO A 399 29.36 -6.07 -7.17
N LYS A 400 29.51 -5.66 -5.91
CA LYS A 400 28.41 -5.63 -4.94
C LYS A 400 27.85 -4.21 -4.82
N ALA A 401 26.54 -4.08 -4.75
CA ALA A 401 25.84 -2.80 -4.65
C ALA A 401 25.70 -2.30 -3.21
N ILE A 402 25.70 -0.98 -3.03
CA ILE A 402 25.38 -0.39 -1.71
C ILE A 402 23.90 -0.59 -1.37
N CYS A 403 23.60 -0.73 -0.08
CA CYS A 403 22.22 -0.64 0.40
C CYS A 403 21.84 0.84 0.52
N ALA A 404 21.35 1.43 -0.58
CA ALA A 404 20.87 2.81 -0.58
C ALA A 404 19.56 2.89 0.23
N PRO A 405 19.46 3.79 1.24
CA PRO A 405 18.25 3.93 2.04
C PRO A 405 17.07 4.43 1.19
N SER A 406 15.90 3.88 1.43
CA SER A 406 14.61 4.29 0.84
C SER A 406 13.48 4.02 1.84
N ASP A 407 12.24 4.37 1.50
CA ASP A 407 11.08 4.10 2.36
C ASP A 407 10.84 2.61 2.61
N SER A 408 11.34 1.75 1.71
CA SER A 408 11.28 0.29 1.81
C SER A 408 12.62 -0.36 2.17
N LYS A 409 13.70 0.40 2.42
CA LYS A 409 15.03 -0.19 2.58
C LYS A 409 15.92 0.59 3.54
N THR A 410 16.63 -0.11 4.41
CA THR A 410 17.58 0.52 5.34
C THR A 410 18.91 -0.23 5.41
N PRO A 411 20.06 0.49 5.39
CA PRO A 411 21.36 -0.08 5.70
C PRO A 411 21.63 -0.14 7.22
N TYR A 412 20.77 0.46 8.03
CA TYR A 412 20.91 0.52 9.48
C TYR A 412 20.20 -0.65 10.13
N LYS A 413 20.91 -1.38 11.00
CA LYS A 413 20.37 -2.51 11.75
C LYS A 413 19.14 -2.08 12.55
N PRO A 414 17.97 -2.72 12.35
CA PRO A 414 16.78 -2.39 13.11
C PRO A 414 16.97 -2.66 14.60
N ASP A 415 16.53 -1.73 15.44
CA ASP A 415 16.53 -1.89 16.89
C ASP A 415 15.61 -3.06 17.30
N GLY A 416 16.18 -4.10 17.91
CA GLY A 416 15.50 -5.36 18.24
C GLY A 416 15.84 -6.53 17.31
N TRP A 417 16.62 -6.29 16.25
CA TRP A 417 17.11 -7.35 15.36
C TRP A 417 18.06 -8.32 16.07
N GLN A 418 17.83 -9.63 15.93
CA GLN A 418 18.67 -10.69 16.48
C GLN A 418 19.48 -11.34 15.35
N ASP A 419 20.78 -11.53 15.54
CA ASP A 419 21.68 -12.15 14.54
C ASP A 419 21.76 -13.67 14.66
#